data_AF-A0A9X6TN01-F1
#
_entry.id   AF-A0A9X6TN01-F1
#
_cell.length_a   1.000
_cell.length_b   1.000
_cell.length_c   1.000
_cell.angle_alpha   90.00
_cell.angle_beta   90.00
_cell.angle_gamma   90.00
#
_symmetry.space_group_name_H-M   'P 1'
#
loop_
_entity.id
_entity.type
_entity.pdbx_description
1 polymer ?
#
loop_
_entity_poly.entity_id
_entity_poly.type
_entity_poly.pdbx_seq_one_letter_code
_entity_poly.pdbx_strand_id
1 'polypeptide(L)'
;MLVINNLKISGIGGISELEINFNKGLNLICGPNGVGKTTILESIAEAFSTGRRNKVLKKNSNYTVGKCKLNYSSANFEERTYFYEVKGFNPNDEVGFHNYLEEETYDLIYFKTGRSFLYQELKSISRDSERDLSQIHTQSAEGIKFDDFKNWFINRYVFNHIDSQLEDTEKKNIELSIKSFNLLYEHISFKNIKHDTFDILLETPNGDIYYEYLSSGFKSCLFIIQGLIKEIEFRFKNESKIAVEDFQGVLLIDELDLHLHPHWQAKLIKILKEILPKAQIIATTHSPHMIQNAAIEEIIPLALDQNEKVTLRDLPSSKYGYQGWSVEEILVDVMGLDSTHSSVYKENLKAFEEAIESENIEEAQLRYRELESMLHPKNPLPKILRLQIADIGGVIE
;
A
#
# COMPACT_ATOMS: atom_id res chain seq x y z
N MET A 1 -6.75 20.19 7.72
CA MET A 1 -7.17 19.06 6.86
C MET A 1 -6.64 19.24 5.46
N LEU A 2 -5.53 18.57 5.15
CA LEU A 2 -5.04 18.40 3.79
C LEU A 2 -5.80 17.23 3.13
N VAL A 3 -6.35 17.45 1.93
CA VAL A 3 -6.96 16.39 1.11
C VAL A 3 -6.54 16.58 -0.34
N ILE A 4 -6.00 15.54 -0.97
CA ILE A 4 -5.76 15.51 -2.40
C ILE A 4 -7.09 15.19 -3.10
N ASN A 5 -7.56 16.09 -3.97
CA ASN A 5 -8.82 15.91 -4.68
C ASN A 5 -8.59 15.29 -6.06
N ASN A 6 -7.58 15.79 -6.78
CA ASN A 6 -7.29 15.37 -8.15
C ASN A 6 -5.81 15.52 -8.48
N LEU A 7 -5.30 14.61 -9.31
CA LEU A 7 -3.94 14.59 -9.81
C LEU A 7 -3.97 14.39 -11.32
N LYS A 8 -3.28 15.27 -12.05
CA LYS A 8 -3.04 15.13 -13.48
C LYS A 8 -1.54 15.06 -13.76
N ILE A 9 -1.11 13.96 -14.37
CA ILE A 9 0.28 13.70 -14.74
C ILE A 9 0.38 13.67 -16.27
N SER A 10 1.44 14.27 -16.82
CA SER A 10 1.81 14.10 -18.21
C SER A 10 3.32 13.94 -18.37
N GLY A 11 3.77 12.88 -19.02
CA GLY A 11 5.18 12.67 -19.35
C GLY A 11 6.11 12.45 -18.15
N ILE A 12 5.65 11.78 -17.09
CA ILE A 12 6.47 11.44 -15.91
C ILE A 12 6.55 9.91 -15.78
N GLY A 13 7.77 9.38 -15.62
CA GLY A 13 8.00 7.93 -15.56
C GLY A 13 7.40 7.20 -16.77
N GLY A 14 6.64 6.13 -16.51
CA GLY A 14 5.89 5.39 -17.54
C GLY A 14 4.56 6.04 -17.96
N ILE A 15 4.15 7.16 -17.34
CA ILE A 15 2.85 7.78 -17.55
C ILE A 15 2.93 8.85 -18.65
N SER A 16 2.17 8.65 -19.73
CA SER A 16 2.07 9.59 -20.84
C SER A 16 1.08 10.73 -20.53
N GLU A 17 -0.17 10.39 -20.22
CA GLU A 17 -1.17 11.29 -19.66
C GLU A 17 -2.11 10.47 -18.76
N LEU A 18 -2.38 10.97 -17.55
CA LEU A 18 -3.28 10.32 -16.61
C LEU A 18 -3.93 11.38 -15.72
N GLU A 19 -5.22 11.23 -15.45
CA GLU A 19 -5.97 12.06 -14.52
C GLU A 19 -6.74 11.16 -13.54
N ILE A 20 -6.58 11.43 -12.25
CA ILE A 20 -7.15 10.62 -11.15
C ILE A 20 -7.86 11.56 -10.19
N ASN A 21 -9.08 11.16 -9.79
CA ASN A 21 -9.80 11.78 -8.68
C ASN A 21 -9.69 10.87 -7.45
N PHE A 22 -9.44 11.47 -6.28
CA PHE A 22 -9.31 10.74 -5.03
C PHE A 22 -10.49 11.02 -4.10
N ASN A 23 -10.87 10.01 -3.34
CA ASN A 23 -11.83 10.13 -2.26
C ASN A 23 -11.16 10.65 -0.99
N LYS A 24 -11.96 11.23 -0.08
CA LYS A 24 -11.47 11.73 1.22
C LYS A 24 -10.93 10.64 2.16
N GLY A 25 -11.39 9.39 1.98
CA GLY A 25 -10.99 8.25 2.80
C GLY A 25 -9.87 7.43 2.17
N LEU A 26 -10.12 6.14 1.98
CA LEU A 26 -9.17 5.20 1.38
C LEU A 26 -9.20 5.27 -0.15
N ASN A 27 -8.00 5.21 -0.75
CA ASN A 27 -7.76 5.11 -2.17
C ASN A 27 -6.68 4.03 -2.41
N LEU A 28 -7.08 2.87 -2.90
CA LEU A 28 -6.23 1.74 -3.24
C LEU A 28 -5.97 1.72 -4.74
N ILE A 29 -4.75 2.07 -5.13
CA ILE A 29 -4.29 2.02 -6.51
C ILE A 29 -3.80 0.61 -6.82
N CYS A 30 -4.44 -0.06 -7.78
CA CYS A 30 -4.08 -1.40 -8.24
C CYS A 30 -3.88 -1.43 -9.75
N GLY A 31 -3.32 -2.51 -10.28
CA GLY A 31 -3.07 -2.68 -11.71
C GLY A 31 -1.76 -3.44 -11.98
N PRO A 32 -1.42 -3.68 -13.25
CA PRO A 32 -0.28 -4.51 -13.62
C PRO A 32 1.05 -3.87 -13.21
N ASN A 33 2.12 -4.67 -13.24
CA ASN A 33 3.46 -4.19 -12.95
C ASN A 33 3.89 -3.15 -14.01
N GLY A 34 4.59 -2.10 -13.60
CA GLY A 34 5.08 -1.06 -14.52
C GLY A 34 4.06 0.01 -14.93
N VAL A 35 2.79 -0.10 -14.52
CA VAL A 35 1.71 0.87 -14.88
C VAL A 35 1.84 2.24 -14.19
N GLY A 36 2.87 2.46 -13.36
CA GLY A 36 3.12 3.76 -12.72
C GLY A 36 2.46 3.98 -11.35
N LYS A 37 2.06 2.90 -10.64
CA LYS A 37 1.51 2.97 -9.27
C LYS A 37 2.38 3.80 -8.30
N THR A 38 3.64 3.43 -8.16
CA THR A 38 4.62 4.17 -7.34
C THR A 38 4.84 5.58 -7.87
N THR A 39 4.87 5.77 -9.20
CA THR A 39 5.02 7.09 -9.84
C THR A 39 3.90 8.07 -9.45
N ILE A 40 2.67 7.58 -9.26
CA ILE A 40 1.55 8.40 -8.78
C ILE A 40 1.81 8.89 -7.36
N LEU A 41 2.18 7.99 -6.44
CA LEU A 41 2.49 8.38 -5.05
C LEU A 41 3.67 9.34 -4.99
N GLU A 42 4.74 9.07 -5.76
CA GLU A 42 5.91 9.92 -5.82
C GLU A 42 5.60 11.29 -6.43
N SER A 43 4.67 11.36 -7.38
CA SER A 43 4.21 12.64 -7.95
C SER A 43 3.42 13.49 -6.96
N ILE A 44 2.61 12.86 -6.10
CA ILE A 44 1.96 13.57 -4.98
C ILE A 44 3.01 14.04 -3.98
N ALA A 45 3.91 13.13 -3.57
CA ALA A 45 4.96 13.41 -2.61
C ALA A 45 5.88 14.56 -3.02
N GLU A 46 6.21 14.66 -4.32
CA GLU A 46 7.13 15.69 -4.80
C GLU A 46 6.55 17.11 -4.65
N ALA A 47 5.23 17.29 -4.71
CA ALA A 47 4.61 18.61 -4.49
C ALA A 47 4.89 19.20 -3.10
N PHE A 48 5.27 18.36 -2.13
CA PHE A 48 5.60 18.73 -0.75
C PHE A 48 7.10 18.64 -0.44
N SER A 49 7.92 18.33 -1.46
CA SER A 49 9.38 18.23 -1.34
C SER A 49 10.05 19.45 -1.98
N THR A 50 11.27 19.79 -1.53
CA THR A 50 11.97 21.01 -1.95
C THR A 50 12.56 20.95 -3.37
N GLY A 51 12.36 19.84 -4.11
CA GLY A 51 12.80 19.62 -5.49
C GLY A 51 14.33 19.62 -5.75
N ARG A 52 15.12 20.34 -4.94
CA ARG A 52 16.57 20.59 -5.06
C ARG A 52 17.45 19.36 -4.79
N ARG A 53 16.86 18.23 -4.40
CA ARG A 53 17.58 17.00 -4.08
C ARG A 53 16.81 15.74 -4.47
N ASN A 54 15.57 15.88 -4.93
CA ASN A 54 14.80 14.72 -5.32
C ASN A 54 15.31 14.21 -6.67
N LYS A 55 15.86 12.99 -6.65
CA LYS A 55 16.35 12.25 -7.81
C LYS A 55 15.46 11.07 -8.15
N VAL A 56 14.35 10.92 -7.44
CA VAL A 56 13.44 9.77 -7.55
C VAL A 56 12.58 9.90 -8.80
N LEU A 57 11.85 11.01 -8.94
CA LEU A 57 11.02 11.24 -10.13
C LEU A 57 11.86 11.61 -11.35
N LYS A 58 11.49 11.03 -12.49
CA LYS A 58 12.09 11.31 -13.80
C LYS A 58 11.01 11.59 -14.82
N LYS A 59 11.31 12.45 -15.79
CA LYS A 59 10.45 12.61 -16.95
C LYS A 59 10.49 11.37 -17.83
N ASN A 60 9.42 11.16 -18.59
CA ASN A 60 9.41 10.17 -19.65
C ASN A 60 10.40 10.56 -20.77
N SER A 61 11.06 9.56 -21.38
CA SER A 61 12.06 9.79 -22.44
C SER A 61 11.48 10.49 -23.67
N ASN A 62 10.20 10.23 -23.98
CA ASN A 62 9.51 10.77 -25.15
C ASN A 62 9.03 12.21 -24.97
N TYR A 63 9.16 12.75 -23.76
CA TYR A 63 8.72 14.10 -23.41
C TYR A 63 9.93 15.00 -23.18
N THR A 64 9.83 16.25 -23.64
CA THR A 64 10.84 17.28 -23.33
C THR A 64 10.82 17.63 -21.84
N VAL A 65 9.62 17.66 -21.24
CA VAL A 65 9.35 17.98 -19.84
C VAL A 65 8.16 17.14 -19.37
N GLY A 66 8.26 16.57 -18.17
CA GLY A 66 7.13 15.98 -17.45
C GLY A 66 6.39 17.03 -16.65
N LYS A 67 5.08 16.92 -16.52
CA LYS A 67 4.21 17.90 -15.86
C LYS A 67 3.31 17.20 -14.85
N CYS A 68 3.15 17.82 -13.69
CA CYS A 68 2.24 17.36 -12.66
C CYS A 68 1.40 18.54 -12.17
N LYS A 69 0.08 18.35 -12.14
CA LYS A 69 -0.90 19.27 -11.57
C LYS A 69 -1.63 18.56 -10.45
N LEU A 70 -1.58 19.13 -9.25
CA LEU A 70 -2.21 18.61 -8.05
C LEU A 70 -3.27 19.59 -7.58
N ASN A 71 -4.52 19.13 -7.47
CA ASN A 71 -5.59 19.89 -6.83
C ASN A 71 -5.82 19.32 -5.44
N TYR A 72 -5.81 20.18 -4.42
CA TYR A 72 -5.93 19.77 -3.02
C TYR A 72 -6.76 20.79 -2.24
N SER A 73 -7.36 20.35 -1.14
CA SER A 73 -8.02 21.22 -0.17
C SER A 73 -7.12 21.36 1.05
N SER A 74 -6.94 22.61 1.50
CA SER A 74 -6.20 22.94 2.73
C SER A 74 -7.16 23.01 3.94
N ALA A 75 -6.62 23.26 5.14
CA ALA A 75 -7.36 23.25 6.40
C ALA A 75 -8.59 24.19 6.45
N ASN A 76 -8.63 25.23 5.61
CA ASN A 76 -9.76 26.15 5.48
C ASN A 76 -10.84 25.69 4.46
N PHE A 77 -10.72 24.48 3.92
CA PHE A 77 -11.55 23.95 2.82
C PHE A 77 -11.46 24.74 1.51
N GLU A 78 -10.43 25.59 1.37
CA GLU A 78 -10.12 26.24 0.11
C GLU A 78 -9.48 25.24 -0.85
N GLU A 79 -10.04 25.12 -2.05
CA GLU A 79 -9.42 24.37 -3.13
C GLU A 79 -8.25 25.16 -3.72
N ARG A 80 -7.07 24.54 -3.72
CA ARG A 80 -5.82 25.08 -4.25
C ARG A 80 -5.34 24.17 -5.39
N THR A 81 -4.63 24.78 -6.34
CA THR A 81 -3.98 24.07 -7.43
C THR A 81 -2.48 24.33 -7.37
N TYR A 82 -1.71 23.25 -7.37
CA TYR A 82 -0.26 23.26 -7.42
C TYR A 82 0.24 22.63 -8.72
N PHE A 83 1.31 23.17 -9.28
CA PHE A 83 1.88 22.72 -10.55
C PHE A 83 3.41 22.74 -10.51
N TYR A 84 4.03 21.67 -11.00
CA TYR A 84 5.47 21.59 -11.19
C TYR A 84 5.85 20.82 -12.45
N GLU A 85 7.11 20.99 -12.84
CA GLU A 85 7.70 20.36 -14.02
C GLU A 85 8.90 19.48 -13.63
N VAL A 86 8.98 18.30 -14.23
CA VAL A 86 10.10 17.37 -14.10
C VAL A 86 10.95 17.45 -15.36
N LYS A 87 12.21 17.85 -15.22
CA LYS A 87 13.17 17.96 -16.33
C LYS A 87 14.19 16.84 -16.35
N GLY A 88 14.53 16.29 -15.19
CA GLY A 88 15.53 15.24 -15.06
C GLY A 88 15.13 13.93 -15.73
N PHE A 89 16.06 13.32 -16.46
CA PHE A 89 15.89 12.01 -17.10
C PHE A 89 17.01 11.04 -16.72
N ASN A 90 18.25 11.51 -16.68
CA ASN A 90 19.39 10.68 -16.30
C ASN A 90 19.34 10.34 -14.80
N PRO A 91 19.97 9.24 -14.36
CA PRO A 91 19.93 8.82 -12.96
C PRO A 91 20.32 9.90 -11.95
N ASN A 92 21.33 10.71 -12.29
CA ASN A 92 21.84 11.78 -11.43
C ASN A 92 21.09 13.11 -11.57
N ASP A 93 20.21 13.25 -12.57
CA ASP A 93 19.46 14.48 -12.76
C ASP A 93 18.48 14.69 -11.61
N GLU A 94 18.36 15.91 -11.13
CA GLU A 94 17.31 16.28 -10.19
C GLU A 94 16.00 16.56 -10.94
N VAL A 95 14.87 16.50 -10.24
CA VAL A 95 13.56 16.87 -10.80
C VAL A 95 13.59 18.29 -11.39
N GLY A 96 14.19 19.22 -10.66
CA GLY A 96 14.29 20.64 -11.01
C GLY A 96 13.70 21.54 -9.92
N PHE A 97 14.13 22.80 -9.87
CA PHE A 97 13.63 23.74 -8.87
C PHE A 97 12.13 24.05 -9.09
N HIS A 98 11.33 23.81 -8.06
CA HIS A 98 9.95 24.26 -7.97
C HIS A 98 9.67 24.73 -6.53
N ASN A 99 8.68 25.60 -6.37
CA ASN A 99 8.16 25.97 -5.05
C ASN A 99 7.55 24.73 -4.40
N TYR A 100 7.34 24.68 -3.10
CA TYR A 100 6.69 23.55 -2.44
C TYR A 100 5.54 24.05 -1.56
N LEU A 101 4.69 23.13 -1.14
CA LEU A 101 3.56 23.44 -0.26
C LEU A 101 4.03 23.55 1.19
N GLU A 102 4.63 24.70 1.53
CA GLU A 102 5.26 24.97 2.83
C GLU A 102 4.27 24.83 4.01
N GLU A 103 3.06 25.36 3.87
CA GLU A 103 2.03 25.35 4.92
C GLU A 103 1.49 23.94 5.22
N GLU A 104 1.46 23.05 4.23
CA GLU A 104 0.84 21.72 4.33
C GLU A 104 1.85 20.57 4.39
N THR A 105 3.16 20.87 4.49
CA THR A 105 4.23 19.85 4.48
C THR A 105 4.13 18.87 5.66
N TYR A 106 3.74 19.35 6.84
CA TYR A 106 3.60 18.50 8.03
C TYR A 106 2.48 17.44 7.87
N ASP A 107 1.48 17.72 7.02
CA ASP A 107 0.29 16.90 6.83
C ASP A 107 0.50 15.73 5.86
N LEU A 108 1.66 15.59 5.20
CA LEU A 108 1.94 14.47 4.28
C LEU A 108 2.92 13.46 4.88
N ILE A 109 2.47 12.23 5.12
CA ILE A 109 3.28 11.12 5.64
C ILE A 109 3.43 10.07 4.54
N TYR A 110 4.67 9.68 4.19
CA TYR A 110 4.92 8.67 3.14
C TYR A 110 5.73 7.47 3.64
N PHE A 111 5.16 6.28 3.48
CA PHE A 111 5.85 5.00 3.64
C PHE A 111 6.18 4.38 2.28
N LYS A 112 7.46 4.27 1.95
CA LYS A 112 7.95 3.49 0.80
C LYS A 112 7.99 1.99 1.10
N THR A 113 8.39 1.19 0.12
CA THR A 113 8.53 -0.28 0.21
C THR A 113 9.59 -0.77 1.22
N GLY A 114 10.59 0.06 1.55
CA GLY A 114 11.67 -0.26 2.49
C GLY A 114 11.28 -0.36 3.97
N ARG A 115 10.29 -1.20 4.31
CA ARG A 115 9.68 -1.32 5.64
C ARG A 115 10.25 -2.49 6.44
N SER A 116 11.57 -2.47 6.62
CA SER A 116 12.24 -3.42 7.49
C SER A 116 13.11 -2.68 8.49
N PHE A 117 13.25 -3.24 9.68
CA PHE A 117 14.18 -2.76 10.68
C PHE A 117 14.99 -3.94 11.21
N LEU A 118 16.25 -3.64 11.51
CA LEU A 118 17.20 -4.55 12.13
C LEU A 118 17.31 -4.21 13.61
N TYR A 119 17.95 -5.11 14.36
CA TYR A 119 18.30 -4.84 15.75
C TYR A 119 19.18 -3.61 15.87
N GLN A 120 18.76 -2.71 16.76
CA GLN A 120 19.51 -1.51 17.13
C GLN A 120 19.69 -1.53 18.65
N GLU A 121 20.95 -1.57 19.08
CA GLU A 121 21.32 -1.45 20.48
C GLU A 121 21.13 0.01 20.92
N LEU A 122 20.35 0.22 21.99
CA LEU A 122 20.18 1.54 22.58
C LEU A 122 21.10 1.69 23.78
N LYS A 123 22.12 2.55 23.67
CA LYS A 123 23.08 2.80 24.76
C LYS A 123 22.53 3.71 25.85
N SER A 124 21.61 4.60 25.49
CA SER A 124 20.98 5.55 26.40
C SER A 124 19.65 6.03 25.84
N ILE A 125 18.77 6.49 26.71
CA ILE A 125 17.57 7.22 26.32
C ILE A 125 17.98 8.66 26.04
N SER A 126 17.94 9.07 24.78
CA SER A 126 18.25 10.44 24.36
C SER A 126 16.98 11.30 24.30
N ARG A 127 17.18 12.62 24.26
CA ARG A 127 16.11 13.55 23.87
C ARG A 127 15.52 13.16 22.52
N ASP A 128 14.25 13.46 22.32
CA ASP A 128 13.60 13.25 21.02
C ASP A 128 14.36 13.97 19.91
N SER A 129 14.38 13.36 18.75
CA SER A 129 14.84 13.98 17.52
C SER A 129 13.93 15.16 17.16
N GLU A 130 14.51 16.28 16.74
CA GLU A 130 13.76 17.38 16.15
C GLU A 130 13.50 17.09 14.67
N ARG A 131 12.25 17.26 14.23
CA ARG A 131 11.85 17.21 12.82
C ARG A 131 11.80 18.63 12.28
N ASP A 132 12.94 19.14 11.84
CA ASP A 132 12.97 20.39 11.10
C ASP A 132 12.31 20.24 9.72
N LEU A 133 11.89 21.36 9.13
CA LEU A 133 11.25 21.38 7.81
C LEU A 133 12.09 20.66 6.74
N SER A 134 13.42 20.83 6.75
CA SER A 134 14.30 20.20 5.76
C SER A 134 14.27 18.67 5.84
N GLN A 135 14.21 18.11 7.05
CA GLN A 135 14.08 16.67 7.26
C GLN A 135 12.72 16.17 6.78
N ILE A 136 11.64 16.89 7.05
CA ILE A 136 10.29 16.51 6.64
C ILE A 136 10.15 16.53 5.12
N HIS A 137 10.71 17.55 4.44
CA HIS A 137 10.75 17.57 2.98
C HIS A 137 11.51 16.37 2.40
N THR A 138 12.64 16.00 3.01
CA THR A 138 13.43 14.85 2.58
C THR A 138 12.66 13.54 2.79
N GLN A 139 11.99 13.39 3.94
CA GLN A 139 11.16 12.21 4.22
C GLN A 139 9.90 12.15 3.35
N SER A 140 9.35 13.30 2.95
CA SER A 140 8.22 13.32 2.01
C SER A 140 8.63 12.73 0.67
N ALA A 141 9.86 12.96 0.20
CA ALA A 141 10.38 12.37 -1.04
C ALA A 141 10.92 10.93 -0.89
N GLU A 142 11.69 10.67 0.16
CA GLU A 142 12.42 9.41 0.36
C GLU A 142 11.64 8.36 1.16
N GLY A 143 10.59 8.78 1.87
CA GLY A 143 9.85 7.97 2.82
C GLY A 143 10.40 8.05 4.26
N ILE A 144 9.57 7.60 5.20
CA ILE A 144 9.89 7.63 6.64
C ILE A 144 10.84 6.50 7.03
N LYS A 145 11.75 6.81 7.96
CA LYS A 145 12.70 5.86 8.57
C LYS A 145 12.27 5.44 9.97
N PHE A 146 12.72 4.27 10.40
CA PHE A 146 12.34 3.69 11.69
C PHE A 146 13.40 3.83 12.79
N ASP A 147 14.56 4.42 12.48
CA ASP A 147 15.76 4.41 13.34
C ASP A 147 15.54 4.99 14.76
N ASP A 148 14.63 5.96 14.92
CA ASP A 148 14.36 6.58 16.24
C ASP A 148 13.25 5.87 17.05
N PHE A 149 12.63 4.82 16.52
CA PHE A 149 11.43 4.23 17.14
C PHE A 149 11.70 3.68 18.54
N LYS A 150 12.78 2.92 18.71
CA LYS A 150 13.10 2.29 20.00
C LYS A 150 13.27 3.36 21.09
N ASN A 151 14.06 4.40 20.82
CA ASN A 151 14.24 5.52 21.73
C ASN A 151 12.90 6.21 22.07
N TRP A 152 12.08 6.52 21.06
CA TRP A 152 10.76 7.13 21.26
C TRP A 152 9.87 6.25 22.14
N PHE A 153 9.74 4.96 21.80
CA PHE A 153 8.87 4.03 22.50
C PHE A 153 9.27 3.87 23.97
N ILE A 154 10.56 3.67 24.25
CA ILE A 154 11.07 3.51 25.63
C ILE A 154 10.90 4.81 26.41
N ASN A 155 11.21 5.95 25.80
CA ASN A 155 11.04 7.25 26.43
C ASN A 155 9.59 7.44 26.89
N ARG A 156 8.62 7.29 25.97
CA ARG A 156 7.20 7.40 26.32
C ARG A 156 6.76 6.35 27.32
N TYR A 157 7.19 5.10 27.18
CA TYR A 157 6.83 4.04 28.12
C TYR A 157 7.29 4.34 29.55
N VAL A 158 8.55 4.79 29.72
CA VAL A 158 9.11 5.13 31.04
C VAL A 158 8.38 6.33 31.65
N PHE A 159 8.22 7.42 30.88
CA PHE A 159 7.58 8.63 31.39
C PHE A 159 6.07 8.48 31.59
N ASN A 160 5.42 7.52 30.93
CA ASN A 160 4.02 7.18 31.20
C ASN A 160 3.79 6.60 32.61
N HIS A 161 4.83 6.01 33.22
CA HIS A 161 4.77 5.47 34.58
C HIS A 161 5.22 6.47 35.65
N ILE A 162 5.63 7.68 35.24
CA ILE A 162 6.01 8.77 36.14
C ILE A 162 4.88 9.80 36.10
N ASP A 163 4.19 9.97 37.22
CA ASP A 163 3.02 10.85 37.29
C ASP A 163 3.32 12.26 36.74
N SER A 164 2.40 12.74 35.90
CA SER A 164 2.36 14.11 35.36
C SER A 164 3.50 14.52 34.41
N GLN A 165 4.24 13.59 33.79
CA GLN A 165 5.28 13.96 32.81
C GLN A 165 4.88 13.87 31.33
N LEU A 166 3.85 13.08 30.99
CA LEU A 166 3.29 13.03 29.63
C LEU A 166 1.96 13.77 29.56
N GLU A 167 1.75 14.46 28.45
CA GLU A 167 0.45 15.02 28.09
C GLU A 167 -0.53 13.91 27.70
N ASP A 168 -1.82 14.17 27.81
CA ASP A 168 -2.85 13.17 27.55
C ASP A 168 -2.82 12.66 26.09
N THR A 169 -2.37 13.49 25.15
CA THR A 169 -2.18 13.10 23.74
C THR A 169 -1.01 12.13 23.57
N GLU A 170 0.12 12.39 24.22
CA GLU A 170 1.28 11.48 24.23
C GLU A 170 0.93 10.15 24.90
N LYS A 171 0.13 10.17 25.99
CA LYS A 171 -0.39 8.96 26.64
C LYS A 171 -1.27 8.13 25.70
N LYS A 172 -2.23 8.77 25.02
CA LYS A 172 -3.07 8.11 24.01
C LYS A 172 -2.22 7.46 22.90
N ASN A 173 -1.20 8.18 22.42
CA ASN A 173 -0.33 7.70 21.35
C ASN A 173 0.50 6.48 21.78
N ILE A 174 1.12 6.50 22.97
CA ILE A 174 1.89 5.34 23.46
C ILE A 174 0.98 4.15 23.78
N GLU A 175 -0.22 4.39 24.33
CA GLU A 175 -1.21 3.32 24.54
C GLU A 175 -1.63 2.67 23.22
N LEU A 176 -1.86 3.46 22.18
CA LEU A 176 -2.16 2.94 20.84
C LEU A 176 -0.98 2.13 20.28
N SER A 177 0.25 2.60 20.49
CA SER A 177 1.46 1.88 20.08
C SER A 177 1.60 0.54 20.80
N ILE A 178 1.34 0.49 22.11
CA ILE A 178 1.32 -0.76 22.89
C ILE A 178 0.21 -1.70 22.41
N LYS A 179 -1.01 -1.18 22.18
CA LYS A 179 -2.13 -1.96 21.64
C LYS A 179 -1.82 -2.52 20.24
N SER A 180 -1.06 -1.80 19.42
CA SER A 180 -0.73 -2.20 18.04
C SER A 180 -0.05 -3.56 17.93
N PHE A 181 0.71 -3.99 18.94
CA PHE A 181 1.31 -5.33 18.99
C PHE A 181 0.28 -6.45 18.94
N ASN A 182 -0.93 -6.19 19.45
CA ASN A 182 -2.02 -7.17 19.52
C ASN A 182 -3.06 -6.99 18.40
N LEU A 183 -3.15 -5.80 17.79
CA LEU A 183 -4.16 -5.49 16.77
C LEU A 183 -4.11 -6.43 15.57
N LEU A 184 -2.91 -6.84 15.13
CA LEU A 184 -2.77 -7.71 13.96
C LEU A 184 -3.01 -9.19 14.31
N TYR A 185 -2.44 -9.63 15.43
CA TYR A 185 -2.52 -11.02 15.88
C TYR A 185 -2.66 -11.07 17.40
N GLU A 186 -3.79 -11.59 17.87
CA GLU A 186 -4.22 -11.55 19.27
C GLU A 186 -3.29 -12.31 20.22
N HIS A 187 -2.45 -13.20 19.69
CA HIS A 187 -1.50 -13.99 20.46
C HIS A 187 -0.14 -13.32 20.67
N ILE A 188 0.10 -12.16 20.07
CA ILE A 188 1.31 -11.37 20.34
C ILE A 188 0.88 -10.14 21.15
N SER A 189 1.56 -9.89 22.27
CA SER A 189 1.31 -8.70 23.07
C SER A 189 2.60 -8.12 23.63
N PHE A 190 2.56 -6.84 23.98
CA PHE A 190 3.68 -6.19 24.65
C PHE A 190 3.80 -6.70 26.08
N LYS A 191 5.00 -7.12 26.49
CA LYS A 191 5.26 -7.63 27.83
C LYS A 191 5.88 -6.56 28.74
N ASN A 192 7.10 -6.13 28.43
CA ASN A 192 7.83 -5.09 29.16
C ASN A 192 9.08 -4.65 28.37
N ILE A 193 9.84 -3.71 28.93
CA ILE A 193 11.16 -3.30 28.47
C ILE A 193 12.22 -3.87 29.41
N LYS A 194 13.27 -4.47 28.85
CA LYS A 194 14.39 -5.01 29.61
C LYS A 194 15.23 -3.85 30.14
N HIS A 195 15.39 -3.75 31.47
CA HIS A 195 15.99 -2.58 32.11
C HIS A 195 17.51 -2.41 31.86
N ASP A 196 18.22 -3.49 31.55
CA ASP A 196 19.67 -3.51 31.34
C ASP A 196 20.08 -3.24 29.88
N THR A 197 19.25 -3.61 28.91
CA THR A 197 19.55 -3.45 27.47
C THR A 197 18.57 -2.53 26.71
N PHE A 198 17.49 -2.10 27.38
CA PHE A 198 16.38 -1.38 26.77
C PHE A 198 15.68 -2.12 25.62
N ASP A 199 15.72 -3.45 25.62
CA ASP A 199 15.04 -4.24 24.60
C ASP A 199 13.54 -4.38 24.89
N ILE A 200 12.73 -4.29 23.84
CA ILE A 200 11.28 -4.48 23.91
C ILE A 200 11.00 -5.98 23.87
N LEU A 201 10.36 -6.49 24.93
CA LEU A 201 9.93 -7.89 25.03
C LEU A 201 8.45 -8.02 24.70
N LEU A 202 8.14 -9.06 23.93
CA LEU A 202 6.79 -9.43 23.55
C LEU A 202 6.46 -10.81 24.11
N GLU A 203 5.22 -10.99 24.56
CA GLU A 203 4.68 -12.28 24.97
C GLU A 203 4.05 -12.97 23.75
N THR A 204 4.37 -14.26 23.58
CA THR A 204 3.80 -15.12 22.53
C THR A 204 3.47 -16.51 23.10
N PRO A 205 2.66 -17.34 22.40
CA PRO A 205 2.32 -18.68 22.88
C PRO A 205 3.54 -19.60 23.05
N ASN A 206 4.64 -19.31 22.35
CA ASN A 206 5.85 -20.13 22.36
C ASN A 206 6.92 -19.57 23.31
N GLY A 207 6.57 -18.59 24.14
CA GLY A 207 7.47 -17.89 25.04
C GLY A 207 7.74 -16.44 24.63
N ASP A 208 8.51 -15.75 25.46
CA ASP A 208 8.85 -14.36 25.22
C ASP A 208 9.88 -14.23 24.10
N ILE A 209 9.69 -13.23 23.25
CA ILE A 209 10.62 -12.90 22.16
C ILE A 209 10.96 -11.42 22.19
N TYR A 210 12.10 -11.07 21.61
CA TYR A 210 12.42 -9.68 21.33
C TYR A 210 11.60 -9.15 20.15
N TYR A 211 11.28 -7.87 20.19
CA TYR A 211 10.57 -7.15 19.13
C TYR A 211 11.15 -7.43 17.73
N GLU A 212 12.47 -7.50 17.62
CA GLU A 212 13.17 -7.68 16.35
C GLU A 212 13.07 -9.11 15.77
N TYR A 213 12.65 -10.09 16.58
CA TYR A 213 12.48 -11.50 16.20
C TYR A 213 11.12 -11.80 15.57
N LEU A 214 10.24 -10.80 15.47
CA LEU A 214 9.00 -10.90 14.71
C LEU A 214 9.27 -11.24 13.24
N SER A 215 8.30 -11.92 12.61
CA SER A 215 8.34 -12.21 11.16
C SER A 215 8.41 -10.91 10.34
N SER A 216 9.02 -10.96 9.15
CA SER A 216 9.16 -9.79 8.28
C SER A 216 7.83 -9.10 7.96
N GLY A 217 6.77 -9.88 7.72
CA GLY A 217 5.43 -9.34 7.48
C GLY A 217 4.88 -8.58 8.69
N PHE A 218 5.01 -9.16 9.88
CA PHE A 218 4.53 -8.51 11.10
C PHE A 218 5.33 -7.23 11.39
N LYS A 219 6.66 -7.26 11.17
CA LYS A 219 7.52 -6.08 11.26
C LYS A 219 7.12 -4.99 10.26
N SER A 220 6.80 -5.35 9.02
CA SER A 220 6.34 -4.41 7.98
C SER A 220 5.06 -3.68 8.41
N CYS A 221 4.07 -4.39 8.98
CA CYS A 221 2.87 -3.73 9.49
C CYS A 221 3.15 -2.81 10.69
N LEU A 222 3.90 -3.29 11.68
CA LEU A 222 4.23 -2.48 12.85
C LEU A 222 5.07 -1.25 12.47
N PHE A 223 5.94 -1.38 11.47
CA PHE A 223 6.66 -0.24 10.90
C PHE A 223 5.68 0.86 10.48
N ILE A 224 4.60 0.52 9.77
CA ILE A 224 3.59 1.49 9.31
C ILE A 224 2.86 2.08 10.52
N ILE A 225 2.26 1.24 11.37
CA ILE A 225 1.39 1.71 12.47
C ILE A 225 2.22 2.52 13.49
N GLN A 226 3.32 1.94 13.98
CA GLN A 226 4.14 2.57 15.00
C GLN A 226 5.01 3.70 14.45
N GLY A 227 5.46 3.58 13.20
CA GLY A 227 6.14 4.66 12.50
C GLY A 227 5.22 5.86 12.31
N LEU A 228 3.94 5.64 11.99
CA LEU A 228 2.93 6.68 11.85
C LEU A 228 2.69 7.38 13.19
N ILE A 229 2.45 6.63 14.27
CA ILE A 229 2.22 7.19 15.60
C ILE A 229 3.39 8.08 16.02
N LYS A 230 4.62 7.54 15.90
CA LYS A 230 5.86 8.28 16.21
C LYS A 230 5.99 9.54 15.35
N GLU A 231 5.74 9.43 14.05
CA GLU A 231 5.99 10.52 13.11
C GLU A 231 4.99 11.67 13.28
N ILE A 232 3.71 11.37 13.54
CA ILE A 232 2.71 12.38 13.92
C ILE A 232 3.19 13.14 15.15
N GLU A 233 3.60 12.42 16.20
CA GLU A 233 4.01 13.08 17.44
C GLU A 233 5.25 13.96 17.28
N PHE A 234 6.25 13.53 16.50
CA PHE A 234 7.44 14.34 16.25
C PHE A 234 7.17 15.56 15.38
N ARG A 235 6.25 15.46 14.41
CA ARG A 235 5.90 16.57 13.52
C ARG A 235 5.13 17.68 14.22
N PHE A 236 4.19 17.31 15.09
CA PHE A 236 3.31 18.26 15.76
C PHE A 236 3.75 18.63 17.19
N LYS A 237 4.98 18.27 17.57
CA LYS A 237 5.53 18.49 18.92
C LYS A 237 5.48 19.94 19.40
N ASN A 238 5.66 20.90 18.49
CA ASN A 238 5.83 22.34 18.81
C ASN A 238 4.59 23.20 18.57
N GLU A 239 3.57 22.69 17.88
CA GLU A 239 2.38 23.47 17.50
C GLU A 239 1.18 23.11 18.39
N SER A 240 0.63 21.93 18.14
CA SER A 240 -0.50 21.37 18.87
C SER A 240 -0.24 19.88 18.94
N LYS A 241 0.21 19.38 20.10
CA LYS A 241 0.43 17.94 20.25
C LYS A 241 -0.90 17.24 19.98
N ILE A 242 -0.98 16.46 18.91
CA ILE A 242 -2.20 15.79 18.49
C ILE A 242 -2.16 14.30 18.78
N ALA A 243 -3.33 13.74 19.07
CA ALA A 243 -3.52 12.30 19.04
C ALA A 243 -3.60 11.80 17.58
N VAL A 244 -3.20 10.55 17.33
CA VAL A 244 -3.25 9.96 15.97
C VAL A 244 -4.65 9.99 15.36
N GLU A 245 -5.69 9.79 16.17
CA GLU A 245 -7.11 9.85 15.73
C GLU A 245 -7.53 11.23 15.20
N ASP A 246 -6.79 12.28 15.58
CA ASP A 246 -7.03 13.67 15.20
C ASP A 246 -6.18 14.13 14.00
N PHE A 247 -5.29 13.27 13.48
CA PHE A 247 -4.48 13.61 12.32
C PHE A 247 -5.35 13.84 11.08
N GLN A 248 -5.25 15.05 10.51
CA GLN A 248 -6.01 15.51 9.36
C GLN A 248 -5.11 15.76 8.15
N GLY A 249 -4.38 14.73 7.73
CA GLY A 249 -3.45 14.79 6.62
C GLY A 249 -3.64 13.67 5.61
N VAL A 250 -2.61 13.49 4.78
CA VAL A 250 -2.55 12.49 3.71
C VAL A 250 -1.47 11.47 4.05
N LEU A 251 -1.86 10.20 4.07
CA LEU A 251 -0.98 9.06 4.27
C LEU A 251 -0.76 8.35 2.93
N LEU A 252 0.47 8.41 2.42
CA LEU A 252 0.91 7.66 1.25
C LEU A 252 1.56 6.36 1.70
N ILE A 253 1.18 5.23 1.10
CA ILE A 253 1.82 3.92 1.37
C ILE A 253 2.06 3.17 0.07
N ASP A 254 3.33 2.98 -0.28
CA ASP A 254 3.69 2.13 -1.41
C ASP A 254 3.68 0.65 -1.00
N GLU A 255 3.12 -0.17 -1.88
CA GLU A 255 2.88 -1.61 -1.73
C GLU A 255 2.39 -1.96 -0.32
N LEU A 256 1.17 -1.53 0.03
CA LEU A 256 0.59 -1.76 1.35
C LEU A 256 0.58 -3.24 1.77
N ASP A 257 0.50 -4.16 0.80
CA ASP A 257 0.55 -5.61 0.99
C ASP A 257 1.95 -6.21 1.13
N LEU A 258 3.03 -5.45 0.89
CA LEU A 258 4.38 -6.00 0.82
C LEU A 258 4.80 -6.72 2.12
N HIS A 259 5.19 -7.98 1.95
CA HIS A 259 5.56 -8.98 2.96
C HIS A 259 4.42 -9.45 3.88
N LEU A 260 3.17 -9.04 3.63
CA LEU A 260 2.04 -9.39 4.49
C LEU A 260 1.38 -10.70 4.08
N HIS A 261 1.07 -11.52 5.07
CA HIS A 261 0.19 -12.65 4.88
C HIS A 261 -1.22 -12.16 4.48
N PRO A 262 -1.93 -12.81 3.53
CA PRO A 262 -3.27 -12.41 3.07
C PRO A 262 -4.25 -12.05 4.19
N HIS A 263 -4.28 -12.86 5.26
CA HIS A 263 -5.15 -12.63 6.41
C HIS A 263 -4.91 -11.27 7.10
N TRP A 264 -3.68 -10.78 7.12
CA TRP A 264 -3.34 -9.50 7.75
C TRP A 264 -3.56 -8.30 6.82
N GLN A 265 -3.57 -8.50 5.51
CA GLN A 265 -3.75 -7.41 4.54
C GLN A 265 -5.13 -6.75 4.69
N ALA A 266 -6.20 -7.56 4.76
CA ALA A 266 -7.56 -7.06 4.99
C ALA A 266 -7.69 -6.39 6.38
N LYS A 267 -7.08 -6.99 7.41
CA LYS A 267 -7.10 -6.48 8.77
C LYS A 267 -6.38 -5.12 8.86
N LEU A 268 -5.27 -4.95 8.14
CA LEU A 268 -4.49 -3.72 8.14
C LEU A 268 -5.28 -2.53 7.60
N ILE A 269 -6.03 -2.69 6.51
CA ILE A 269 -6.89 -1.61 5.98
C ILE A 269 -7.88 -1.14 7.04
N LYS A 270 -8.53 -2.10 7.70
CA LYS A 270 -9.50 -1.81 8.77
C LYS A 270 -8.84 -1.08 9.93
N ILE A 271 -7.69 -1.57 10.39
CA ILE A 271 -6.91 -0.94 11.47
C ILE A 271 -6.54 0.50 11.08
N LEU A 272 -6.00 0.71 9.87
CA LEU A 272 -5.60 2.04 9.40
C LEU A 272 -6.78 3.03 9.39
N LYS A 273 -7.95 2.60 8.91
CA LYS A 273 -9.19 3.40 8.95
C LYS A 273 -9.66 3.72 10.37
N GLU A 274 -9.50 2.79 11.30
CA GLU A 274 -9.88 2.98 12.70
C GLU A 274 -8.94 3.94 13.44
N ILE A 275 -7.62 3.85 13.21
CA ILE A 275 -6.63 4.71 13.87
C ILE A 275 -6.54 6.10 13.21
N LEU A 276 -6.87 6.22 11.93
CA LEU A 276 -6.85 7.47 11.15
C LEU A 276 -8.23 7.81 10.56
N PRO A 277 -9.26 8.05 11.38
CA PRO A 277 -10.61 8.28 10.90
C PRO A 277 -10.77 9.61 10.11
N LYS A 278 -9.84 10.55 10.29
CA LYS A 278 -9.88 11.90 9.67
C LYS A 278 -8.84 12.11 8.57
N ALA A 279 -7.97 11.13 8.31
CA ALA A 279 -6.92 11.24 7.30
C ALA A 279 -7.36 10.62 5.97
N GLN A 280 -6.80 11.14 4.88
CA GLN A 280 -6.90 10.51 3.57
C GLN A 280 -5.78 9.49 3.42
N ILE A 281 -6.11 8.27 3.00
CA ILE A 281 -5.13 7.21 2.77
C ILE A 281 -5.05 6.96 1.27
N ILE A 282 -3.87 7.10 0.67
CA ILE A 282 -3.61 6.76 -0.73
C ILE A 282 -2.50 5.72 -0.75
N ALA A 283 -2.86 4.49 -1.11
CA ALA A 283 -1.93 3.37 -1.07
C ALA A 283 -1.94 2.59 -2.38
N THR A 284 -0.82 1.96 -2.71
CA THR A 284 -0.73 1.05 -3.86
C THR A 284 -0.79 -0.39 -3.36
N THR A 285 -1.35 -1.30 -4.17
CA THR A 285 -1.38 -2.72 -3.82
C THR A 285 -1.26 -3.65 -5.03
N HIS A 286 -0.63 -4.80 -4.79
CA HIS A 286 -0.61 -5.95 -5.70
C HIS A 286 -1.47 -7.12 -5.19
N SER A 287 -2.20 -6.92 -4.10
CA SER A 287 -2.96 -7.99 -3.48
C SER A 287 -4.43 -7.98 -3.90
N PRO A 288 -4.93 -9.05 -4.54
CA PRO A 288 -6.36 -9.21 -4.80
C PRO A 288 -7.18 -9.29 -3.50
N HIS A 289 -6.60 -9.75 -2.39
CA HIS A 289 -7.29 -9.81 -1.10
C HIS A 289 -7.58 -8.42 -0.51
N MET A 290 -6.72 -7.43 -0.78
CA MET A 290 -6.98 -6.05 -0.36
C MET A 290 -8.16 -5.46 -1.15
N ILE A 291 -8.20 -5.74 -2.46
CA ILE A 291 -9.27 -5.32 -3.36
C ILE A 291 -10.62 -5.94 -2.94
N GLN A 292 -10.64 -7.23 -2.56
CA GLN A 292 -11.86 -7.90 -2.06
C GLN A 292 -12.48 -7.22 -0.84
N ASN A 293 -11.67 -6.59 0.01
CA ASN A 293 -12.11 -6.01 1.27
C ASN A 293 -12.31 -4.48 1.21
N ALA A 294 -12.06 -3.87 0.06
CA ALA A 294 -12.27 -2.45 -0.17
C ALA A 294 -13.65 -2.19 -0.82
N ALA A 295 -14.21 -1.00 -0.60
CA ALA A 295 -15.39 -0.58 -1.34
C ALA A 295 -15.02 -0.22 -2.79
N ILE A 296 -16.00 -0.25 -3.71
CA ILE A 296 -15.74 -0.02 -5.14
C ILE A 296 -15.10 1.35 -5.36
N GLU A 297 -15.67 2.37 -4.71
CA GLU A 297 -15.21 3.74 -4.79
C GLU A 297 -13.78 3.90 -4.29
N GLU A 298 -13.32 3.05 -3.37
CA GLU A 298 -11.97 3.10 -2.80
C GLU A 298 -10.91 2.51 -3.74
N ILE A 299 -11.29 1.92 -4.87
CA ILE A 299 -10.36 1.24 -5.77
C ILE A 299 -10.09 2.11 -7.01
N ILE A 300 -8.81 2.32 -7.30
CA ILE A 300 -8.31 3.05 -8.47
C ILE A 300 -7.57 2.04 -9.37
N PRO A 301 -8.25 1.42 -10.33
CA PRO A 301 -7.68 0.39 -11.19
C PRO A 301 -6.96 1.01 -12.39
N LEU A 302 -5.66 0.77 -12.49
CA LEU A 302 -4.85 1.17 -13.62
C LEU A 302 -4.72 0.03 -14.62
N ALA A 303 -4.74 0.37 -15.90
CA ALA A 303 -4.51 -0.55 -17.01
C ALA A 303 -3.59 0.09 -18.06
N LEU A 304 -3.09 -0.73 -18.97
CA LEU A 304 -2.43 -0.28 -20.19
C LEU A 304 -3.41 -0.44 -21.35
N ASP A 305 -3.57 0.60 -22.17
CA ASP A 305 -4.36 0.51 -23.40
C ASP A 305 -3.59 -0.25 -24.50
N GLN A 306 -4.20 -0.38 -25.68
CA GLN A 306 -3.58 -1.05 -26.84
C GLN A 306 -2.26 -0.40 -27.32
N ASN A 307 -1.99 0.85 -26.92
CA ASN A 307 -0.78 1.59 -27.23
C ASN A 307 0.17 1.67 -26.03
N GLU A 308 0.01 0.80 -25.03
CA GLU A 308 0.78 0.78 -23.78
C GLU A 308 0.68 2.08 -22.96
N LYS A 309 -0.39 2.86 -23.13
CA LYS A 309 -0.64 4.05 -22.32
C LYS A 309 -1.42 3.71 -21.06
N VAL A 310 -0.97 4.29 -19.96
CA VAL A 310 -1.64 4.16 -18.65
C VAL A 310 -3.02 4.83 -18.70
N THR A 311 -4.06 4.07 -18.36
CA THR A 311 -5.45 4.52 -18.30
C THR A 311 -6.14 3.97 -17.05
N LEU A 312 -7.29 4.56 -16.69
CA LEU A 312 -8.17 3.98 -15.68
C LEU A 312 -9.04 2.90 -16.31
N ARG A 313 -9.18 1.76 -15.63
CA ARG A 313 -10.03 0.66 -16.09
C ARG A 313 -11.48 0.90 -15.66
N ASP A 314 -12.41 0.70 -16.58
CA ASP A 314 -13.83 0.68 -16.24
C ASP A 314 -14.16 -0.64 -15.55
N LEU A 315 -14.62 -0.56 -14.30
CA LEU A 315 -15.03 -1.73 -13.53
C LEU A 315 -16.55 -1.82 -13.42
N PRO A 316 -17.11 -3.05 -13.40
CA PRO A 316 -18.54 -3.23 -13.21
C PRO A 316 -18.97 -2.79 -11.81
N SER A 317 -20.01 -1.98 -11.74
CA SER A 317 -20.61 -1.59 -10.47
C SER A 317 -21.56 -2.70 -9.98
N SER A 318 -21.29 -3.19 -8.77
CA SER A 318 -22.08 -4.22 -8.09
C SER A 318 -22.47 -3.72 -6.70
N LYS A 319 -23.65 -4.09 -6.19
CA LYS A 319 -24.10 -3.69 -4.83
C LYS A 319 -23.09 -4.08 -3.74
N TYR A 320 -22.33 -5.15 -3.94
CA TYR A 320 -21.38 -5.70 -2.96
C TYR A 320 -19.91 -5.50 -3.38
N GLY A 321 -19.66 -4.69 -4.42
CA GLY A 321 -18.33 -4.58 -5.01
C GLY A 321 -17.77 -5.92 -5.46
N TYR A 322 -16.52 -6.17 -5.07
CA TYR A 322 -15.76 -7.37 -5.43
C TYR A 322 -15.68 -8.39 -4.28
N GLN A 323 -16.46 -8.21 -3.21
CA GLN A 323 -16.43 -9.08 -2.02
C GLN A 323 -16.82 -10.53 -2.34
N GLY A 324 -17.64 -10.73 -3.38
CA GLY A 324 -18.07 -12.06 -3.83
C GLY A 324 -17.24 -12.62 -5.00
N TRP A 325 -16.28 -11.85 -5.52
CA TRP A 325 -15.49 -12.26 -6.67
C TRP A 325 -14.37 -13.19 -6.23
N SER A 326 -14.03 -14.15 -7.09
CA SER A 326 -12.88 -15.01 -6.88
C SER A 326 -11.58 -14.20 -6.98
N VAL A 327 -10.51 -14.75 -6.41
CA VAL A 327 -9.18 -14.14 -6.55
C VAL A 327 -8.77 -14.07 -8.03
N GLU A 328 -9.17 -15.06 -8.82
CA GLU A 328 -8.85 -15.13 -10.24
C GLU A 328 -9.59 -14.05 -11.04
N GLU A 329 -10.88 -13.86 -10.78
CA GLU A 329 -11.68 -12.78 -11.38
C GLU A 329 -11.05 -11.42 -11.06
N ILE A 330 -10.64 -11.17 -9.82
CA ILE A 330 -10.02 -9.89 -9.45
C ILE A 330 -8.68 -9.68 -10.14
N LEU A 331 -7.85 -10.72 -10.23
CA LEU A 331 -6.57 -10.63 -10.92
C LEU A 331 -6.77 -10.26 -12.40
N VAL A 332 -7.74 -10.86 -13.08
CA VAL A 332 -7.99 -10.63 -14.52
C VAL A 332 -8.76 -9.34 -14.77
N ASP A 333 -9.90 -9.17 -14.10
CA ASP A 333 -10.89 -8.13 -14.41
C ASP A 333 -10.61 -6.79 -13.73
N VAL A 334 -9.96 -6.81 -12.55
CA VAL A 334 -9.61 -5.57 -11.82
C VAL A 334 -8.15 -5.21 -12.01
N MET A 335 -7.24 -6.17 -11.81
CA MET A 335 -5.80 -5.92 -11.87
C MET A 335 -5.19 -6.04 -13.27
N GLY A 336 -5.95 -6.54 -14.24
CA GLY A 336 -5.55 -6.60 -15.65
C GLY A 336 -4.50 -7.66 -15.97
N LEU A 337 -4.55 -8.80 -15.28
CA LEU A 337 -3.73 -9.96 -15.61
C LEU A 337 -4.31 -10.70 -16.83
N ASP A 338 -3.47 -11.02 -17.82
CA ASP A 338 -3.91 -11.76 -19.02
C ASP A 338 -4.41 -13.18 -18.72
N SER A 339 -3.95 -13.77 -17.61
CA SER A 339 -4.43 -15.05 -17.07
C SER A 339 -3.75 -15.45 -15.79
N THR A 340 -4.48 -16.20 -14.98
CA THR A 340 -4.02 -16.89 -13.78
C THR A 340 -3.52 -18.31 -14.03
N HIS A 341 -3.80 -18.89 -15.19
CA HIS A 341 -3.36 -20.23 -15.60
C HIS A 341 -2.08 -20.23 -16.45
N SER A 342 -1.37 -21.36 -16.41
CA SER A 342 -0.16 -21.59 -17.22
C SER A 342 -0.49 -21.66 -18.71
N SER A 343 0.51 -21.36 -19.56
CA SER A 343 0.38 -21.50 -21.02
C SER A 343 -0.02 -22.92 -21.43
N VAL A 344 0.59 -23.93 -20.81
CA VAL A 344 0.27 -25.35 -21.05
C VAL A 344 -1.19 -25.65 -20.76
N TYR A 345 -1.73 -25.15 -19.65
CA TYR A 345 -3.14 -25.34 -19.32
C TYR A 345 -4.04 -24.65 -20.35
N LYS A 346 -3.73 -23.41 -20.74
CA LYS A 346 -4.49 -22.67 -21.76
C LYS A 346 -4.51 -23.39 -23.10
N GLU A 347 -3.36 -23.88 -23.55
CA GLU A 347 -3.23 -24.60 -24.82
C GLU A 347 -4.06 -25.88 -24.79
N ASN A 348 -4.05 -26.63 -23.68
CA ASN A 348 -4.87 -27.83 -23.53
C ASN A 348 -6.36 -27.53 -23.45
N LEU A 349 -6.76 -26.48 -22.74
CA LEU A 349 -8.17 -26.06 -22.66
C LEU A 349 -8.68 -25.58 -24.02
N LYS A 350 -7.87 -24.81 -24.75
CA LYS A 350 -8.21 -24.36 -26.10
C LYS A 350 -8.30 -25.53 -27.09
N ALA A 351 -7.35 -26.46 -27.04
CA ALA A 351 -7.40 -27.67 -27.87
C ALA A 351 -8.61 -28.54 -27.54
N PHE A 352 -9.02 -28.60 -26.26
CA PHE A 352 -10.25 -29.24 -25.84
C PHE A 352 -11.48 -28.53 -26.43
N GLU A 353 -11.58 -27.20 -26.32
CA GLU A 353 -12.68 -26.40 -26.90
C GLU A 353 -12.77 -26.58 -28.43
N GLU A 354 -11.64 -26.52 -29.14
CA GLU A 354 -11.56 -26.79 -30.59
C GLU A 354 -12.00 -28.22 -30.95
N ALA A 355 -11.69 -29.21 -30.11
CA ALA A 355 -12.14 -30.60 -30.30
C ALA A 355 -13.66 -30.75 -30.07
N ILE A 356 -14.24 -30.02 -29.12
CA ILE A 356 -15.69 -29.98 -28.91
C ILE A 356 -16.40 -29.31 -30.10
N GLU A 357 -15.89 -28.16 -30.57
CA GLU A 357 -16.48 -27.44 -31.71
C GLU A 357 -16.41 -28.24 -33.02
N SER A 358 -15.37 -29.05 -33.19
CA SER A 358 -15.20 -29.93 -34.35
C SER A 358 -15.85 -31.32 -34.18
N GLU A 359 -16.58 -31.56 -33.09
CA GLU A 359 -17.21 -32.84 -32.72
C GLU A 359 -16.23 -34.04 -32.73
N ASN A 360 -14.94 -33.77 -32.47
CA ASN A 360 -13.90 -34.80 -32.44
C ASN A 360 -13.82 -35.45 -31.04
N ILE A 361 -14.58 -36.52 -30.86
CA ILE A 361 -14.72 -37.23 -29.57
C ILE A 361 -13.38 -37.80 -29.07
N GLU A 362 -12.55 -38.37 -29.95
CA GLU A 362 -11.29 -39.00 -29.53
C GLU A 362 -10.30 -37.97 -28.97
N GLU A 363 -10.14 -36.85 -29.67
CA GLU A 363 -9.26 -35.76 -29.23
C GLU A 363 -9.83 -35.08 -27.97
N ALA A 364 -11.15 -34.84 -27.91
CA ALA A 364 -11.78 -34.27 -26.72
C ALA A 364 -11.58 -35.15 -25.47
N GLN A 365 -11.70 -36.47 -25.60
CA GLN A 365 -11.43 -37.41 -24.50
C GLN A 365 -9.96 -37.44 -24.09
N LEU A 366 -9.04 -37.37 -25.04
CA LEU A 366 -7.60 -37.31 -24.75
C LEU A 366 -7.28 -36.04 -23.95
N ARG A 367 -7.71 -34.87 -24.44
CA ARG A 367 -7.50 -33.58 -23.79
C ARG A 367 -8.20 -33.49 -22.43
N TYR A 368 -9.38 -34.09 -22.30
CA TYR A 368 -10.07 -34.20 -21.01
C TYR A 368 -9.20 -34.92 -19.98
N ARG A 369 -8.63 -36.08 -20.30
CA ARG A 369 -7.78 -36.83 -19.35
C ARG A 369 -6.53 -36.04 -18.98
N GLU A 370 -5.94 -35.34 -19.94
CA GLU A 370 -4.80 -34.45 -19.68
C GLU A 370 -5.20 -33.34 -18.71
N LEU A 371 -6.31 -32.63 -18.97
CA LEU A 371 -6.85 -31.58 -18.10
C LEU A 371 -7.24 -32.10 -16.71
N GLU A 372 -7.89 -33.27 -16.62
CA GLU A 372 -8.25 -33.91 -15.35
C GLU A 372 -7.02 -34.23 -14.51
N SER A 373 -5.92 -34.66 -15.14
CA SER A 373 -4.65 -34.93 -14.45
C SER A 373 -3.93 -33.66 -13.98
N MET A 374 -4.18 -32.51 -14.63
CA MET A 374 -3.59 -31.22 -14.27
C MET A 374 -4.37 -30.52 -13.14
N LEU A 375 -5.67 -30.77 -13.06
CA LEU A 375 -6.58 -30.05 -12.16
C LEU A 375 -6.59 -30.65 -10.75
N HIS A 376 -6.87 -29.81 -9.75
CA HIS A 376 -7.02 -30.25 -8.37
C HIS A 376 -8.18 -31.27 -8.27
N PRO A 377 -8.07 -32.35 -7.46
CA PRO A 377 -9.08 -33.43 -7.41
C PRO A 377 -10.51 -33.00 -7.04
N LYS A 378 -10.65 -31.84 -6.40
CA LYS A 378 -11.94 -31.24 -6.01
C LYS A 378 -12.39 -30.10 -6.93
N ASN A 379 -11.66 -29.82 -8.01
CA ASN A 379 -12.05 -28.78 -8.95
C ASN A 379 -13.38 -29.20 -9.61
N PRO A 380 -14.37 -28.30 -9.73
CA PRO A 380 -15.64 -28.62 -10.39
C PRO A 380 -15.52 -28.73 -11.92
N LEU A 381 -14.48 -28.14 -12.53
CA LEU A 381 -14.31 -28.05 -13.97
C LEU A 381 -14.31 -29.40 -14.69
N PRO A 382 -13.64 -30.47 -14.22
CA PRO A 382 -13.73 -31.78 -14.86
C PRO A 382 -15.17 -32.29 -15.01
N LYS A 383 -16.06 -32.01 -14.04
CA LYS A 383 -17.47 -32.40 -14.16
C LYS A 383 -18.16 -31.65 -15.31
N ILE A 384 -17.82 -30.37 -15.49
CA ILE A 384 -18.36 -29.53 -16.57
C ILE A 384 -17.85 -30.03 -17.93
N LEU A 385 -16.53 -30.27 -18.05
CA LEU A 385 -15.93 -30.78 -19.28
C LEU A 385 -16.49 -32.17 -19.66
N ARG A 386 -16.75 -33.04 -18.67
CA ARG A 386 -17.40 -34.33 -18.90
C ARG A 386 -18.82 -34.20 -19.43
N LEU A 387 -19.59 -33.21 -18.96
CA LEU A 387 -20.92 -32.92 -19.50
C LEU A 387 -20.84 -32.42 -20.95
N GLN A 388 -19.87 -31.55 -21.27
CA GLN A 388 -19.66 -31.08 -22.65
C GLN A 388 -19.29 -32.22 -23.62
N ILE A 389 -18.48 -33.19 -23.17
CA ILE A 389 -18.21 -34.40 -23.96
C ILE A 389 -19.48 -35.24 -24.15
N ALA A 390 -20.34 -35.34 -23.13
CA ALA A 390 -21.59 -36.09 -23.22
C ALA A 390 -22.57 -35.45 -24.22
N ASP A 391 -22.59 -34.12 -24.33
CA ASP A 391 -23.44 -33.38 -25.27
C ASP A 391 -23.11 -33.69 -26.74
N ILE A 392 -21.84 -33.95 -27.07
CA ILE A 392 -21.40 -34.39 -28.41
C ILE A 392 -21.45 -35.92 -28.59
N GLY A 393 -22.08 -36.65 -27.67
CA GLY A 393 -22.27 -38.11 -27.74
C GLY A 393 -21.09 -38.95 -27.25
N GLY A 394 -20.09 -38.34 -26.61
CA GLY A 394 -18.96 -39.05 -26.01
C GLY A 394 -19.28 -39.65 -24.63
N VAL A 395 -18.71 -40.81 -24.32
CA VAL A 395 -18.81 -41.43 -22.99
C VAL A 395 -17.41 -41.54 -22.38
N ILE A 396 -17.22 -40.92 -21.23
CA ILE A 396 -16.01 -41.07 -20.41
C ILE A 396 -16.39 -42.02 -19.27
N GLU A 397 -15.70 -43.14 -19.11
CA GLU A 397 -15.90 -44.06 -17.99
C GLU A 397 -15.37 -43.46 -16.67
#